data_AF-A4N6U6-F1
#
_entry.id   AF-A4N6U6-F1
#
_cell.length_a   1.000
_cell.length_b   1.000
_cell.length_c   1.000
_cell.angle_alpha   90.00
_cell.angle_beta   90.00
_cell.angle_gamma   90.00
#
_symmetry.space_group_name_H-M   'P 1'
#
loop_
_entity.id
_entity.type
_entity.pdbx_description
1 polymer ?
#
loop_
_entity_poly.entity_id
_entity_poly.type
_entity_poly.pdbx_seq_one_letter_code
_entity_poly.pdbx_strand_id
1 'polypeptide(L)'
;MDASKKKKTFNFPSAFTILFAILILAVGLTWVIPSGSYSKLTYNSTDNVFVVKAYGVDDKTYPATTDTLDNLNIKIKLSNFTEGVIKKPIAIPGTYQRVEQHHKGIEDITKSMVEGTIEAVDVMVFIFVLGGMIGVINRTGSFNAGLMALVKKTKGNEFFIVFCVSVLMVLGGTTCGIEEEAVAFYPILVPVFLALGYDAIVCVGAIFLAASMGTAFSTINPFSVVIASNAAGIQFTEGIGFRALGLVLGATCVIAYLYWYCKKIKADPSFSYTYDDREEFRQRYMKNFDPNTTIPFSARRKLILTLFCISFPIMIWV
;
A
#
# COMPACT_ATOMS: atom_id res chain seq x y z
N MET A 1 -52.08 7.64 8.86
CA MET A 1 -51.19 6.82 9.72
C MET A 1 -50.22 6.11 8.79
N ASP A 2 -48.98 6.57 8.72
CA ASP A 2 -47.88 5.71 8.25
C ASP A 2 -46.62 6.11 9.01
N ALA A 3 -46.39 5.37 10.10
CA ALA A 3 -45.22 5.53 10.93
C ALA A 3 -44.04 4.90 10.19
N SER A 4 -43.26 5.73 9.50
CA SER A 4 -41.93 5.36 8.99
C SER A 4 -41.11 4.76 10.14
N LYS A 5 -40.98 3.43 10.14
CA LYS A 5 -40.05 2.71 10.99
C LYS A 5 -38.65 3.15 10.59
N LYS A 6 -38.05 4.06 11.36
CA LYS A 6 -36.60 4.32 11.34
C LYS A 6 -35.89 2.97 11.44
N LYS A 7 -35.37 2.46 10.32
CA LYS A 7 -34.39 1.38 10.32
C LYS A 7 -33.25 1.89 11.19
N LYS A 8 -32.96 1.21 12.31
CA LYS A 8 -31.72 1.44 13.05
C LYS A 8 -30.60 1.10 12.08
N THR A 9 -30.02 2.12 11.46
CA THR A 9 -28.82 1.96 10.64
C THR A 9 -27.73 1.57 11.62
N PHE A 10 -27.23 0.34 11.51
CA PHE A 10 -26.00 -0.03 12.18
C PHE A 10 -24.91 0.85 11.56
N ASN A 11 -24.59 1.96 12.23
CA ASN A 11 -23.51 2.83 11.81
C ASN A 11 -22.22 2.11 12.20
N PHE A 12 -21.50 1.65 11.19
CA PHE A 12 -20.21 1.02 11.39
C PHE A 12 -19.31 1.99 12.19
N PRO A 13 -18.60 1.51 13.24
CA PRO A 13 -17.72 2.37 14.02
C PRO A 13 -16.68 3.05 13.13
N SER A 14 -16.24 4.25 13.53
CA SER A 14 -15.15 4.93 12.82
C SER A 14 -13.86 4.12 12.88
N ALA A 15 -12.96 4.31 11.91
CA ALA A 15 -11.64 3.67 11.91
C ALA A 15 -10.89 3.91 13.24
N PHE A 16 -10.94 5.13 13.79
CA PHE A 16 -10.35 5.45 15.09
C PHE A 16 -10.96 4.66 16.25
N THR A 17 -12.28 4.46 16.24
CA THR A 17 -12.97 3.66 17.26
C THR A 17 -12.51 2.20 17.20
N ILE A 18 -12.37 1.65 15.99
CA ILE A 18 -11.93 0.27 15.78
C ILE A 18 -10.48 0.11 16.25
N LEU A 19 -9.58 1.00 15.85
CA LEU A 19 -8.18 0.99 16.26
C LEU A 19 -8.03 1.08 17.79
N PHE A 20 -8.81 1.96 18.43
CA PHE A 20 -8.81 2.08 19.89
C PHE A 20 -9.33 0.82 20.59
N ALA A 21 -10.39 0.19 20.05
CA ALA A 21 -10.91 -1.07 20.57
C ALA A 21 -9.88 -2.21 20.43
N ILE A 22 -9.19 -2.29 19.30
CA ILE A 22 -8.11 -3.27 19.06
C ILE A 22 -6.96 -3.03 20.06
N LEU A 23 -6.59 -1.79 20.34
CA LEU A 23 -5.55 -1.47 21.30
C LEU A 23 -5.91 -1.93 22.73
N ILE A 24 -7.13 -1.64 23.19
CA ILE A 24 -7.62 -2.11 24.50
C ILE A 24 -7.58 -3.64 24.55
N LEU A 25 -8.04 -4.29 23.49
CA LEU A 25 -8.02 -5.75 23.39
C LEU A 25 -6.60 -6.30 23.42
N ALA A 26 -5.66 -5.69 22.69
CA ALA A 26 -4.24 -6.09 22.68
C ALA A 26 -3.61 -5.95 24.08
N VAL A 27 -3.88 -4.84 24.79
CA VAL A 27 -3.43 -4.65 26.18
C VAL A 27 -4.03 -5.71 27.10
N GLY A 28 -5.34 -5.99 27.01
CA GLY A 28 -5.99 -7.03 27.79
C GLY A 28 -5.44 -8.44 27.50
N LEU A 29 -5.09 -8.73 26.25
CA LEU A 29 -4.49 -10.00 25.86
C LEU A 29 -3.10 -10.22 26.49
N THR A 30 -2.36 -9.17 26.89
CA THR A 30 -1.07 -9.34 27.61
C THR A 30 -1.20 -10.00 28.97
N TRP A 31 -2.41 -10.05 29.53
CA TRP A 31 -2.72 -10.71 30.79
C TRP A 31 -2.99 -12.20 30.62
N VAL A 32 -3.50 -12.59 29.46
CA VAL A 32 -3.90 -13.98 29.17
C VAL A 32 -2.82 -14.72 28.39
N ILE A 33 -2.15 -14.04 27.46
CA ILE A 33 -1.12 -14.62 26.60
C ILE A 33 0.23 -14.55 27.32
N PRO A 34 0.88 -15.69 27.62
CA PRO A 34 2.17 -15.70 28.29
C PRO A 34 3.26 -15.02 27.46
N SER A 35 4.08 -14.19 28.11
CA SER A 35 5.27 -13.62 27.48
C SER A 35 6.25 -14.72 27.09
N GLY A 36 6.81 -14.61 25.89
CA GLY A 36 7.86 -15.51 25.43
C GLY A 36 8.86 -14.79 24.55
N SER A 37 10.06 -15.36 24.49
CA SER A 37 11.17 -14.83 23.70
C SER A 37 11.88 -15.97 22.99
N TYR A 38 12.27 -15.73 21.74
CA TYR A 38 13.20 -16.58 21.02
C TYR A 38 14.63 -16.06 21.25
N SER A 39 15.61 -16.97 21.30
CA SER A 39 17.00 -16.56 21.14
C SER A 39 17.18 -15.94 19.75
N LYS A 40 17.95 -14.85 19.66
CA LYS A 40 18.14 -14.13 18.40
C LYS A 40 19.58 -14.20 17.94
N LEU A 41 19.77 -14.43 16.65
CA LEU A 41 21.07 -14.39 15.97
C LEU A 41 21.26 -13.02 15.30
N THR A 42 22.39 -12.37 15.55
CA THR A 42 22.83 -11.17 14.82
C THR A 42 24.19 -11.42 14.20
N TYR A 43 24.40 -10.99 12.96
CA TYR A 43 25.72 -11.03 12.33
C TYR A 43 26.49 -9.74 12.61
N ASN A 44 27.71 -9.87 13.12
CA ASN A 44 28.66 -8.77 13.27
C ASN A 44 29.68 -8.84 12.12
N SER A 45 29.59 -7.89 11.20
CA SER A 45 30.46 -7.81 10.02
C SER A 45 31.91 -7.42 10.34
N THR A 46 32.16 -6.74 11.47
CA THR A 46 33.50 -6.28 11.86
C THR A 46 34.37 -7.47 12.26
N ASP A 47 33.82 -8.35 13.09
CA ASP A 47 34.56 -9.49 13.65
C ASP A 47 34.27 -10.80 12.89
N ASN A 48 33.38 -10.76 11.89
CA ASN A 48 32.91 -11.91 11.11
C ASN A 48 32.39 -13.06 11.99
N VAL A 49 31.50 -12.70 12.92
CA VAL A 49 30.92 -13.64 13.91
C VAL A 49 29.41 -13.49 14.00
N PHE A 50 28.78 -14.57 14.43
CA PHE A 50 27.40 -14.56 14.88
C PHE A 50 27.33 -14.34 16.39
N VAL A 51 26.49 -13.39 16.80
CA VAL A 51 26.17 -13.11 18.20
C VAL A 51 24.76 -13.62 18.50
N VAL A 52 24.67 -14.61 19.39
CA VAL A 52 23.42 -15.16 19.89
C VAL A 52 23.06 -14.46 21.20
N LYS A 53 21.93 -13.75 21.20
CA LYS A 53 21.34 -13.14 22.39
C LYS A 53 20.18 -13.97 22.88
N ALA A 54 20.25 -14.47 24.11
CA ALA A 54 19.18 -15.22 24.76
C ALA A 54 18.70 -14.47 26.01
N TYR A 55 17.42 -14.63 26.37
CA TYR A 55 16.89 -13.97 27.55
C TYR A 55 17.54 -14.53 28.83
N GLY A 56 18.06 -13.65 29.68
CA GLY A 56 18.69 -13.99 30.96
C GLY A 56 20.07 -14.63 30.88
N VAL A 57 20.71 -14.62 29.70
CA VAL A 57 22.03 -15.23 29.47
C VAL A 57 22.90 -14.24 28.72
N ASP A 58 24.20 -14.19 29.06
CA ASP A 58 25.17 -13.38 28.34
C ASP A 58 25.26 -13.76 26.86
N ASP A 59 25.57 -12.76 26.03
CA ASP A 59 25.72 -12.90 24.59
C ASP A 59 26.81 -13.93 24.27
N LYS A 60 26.48 -14.93 23.43
CA LYS A 60 27.44 -15.94 22.97
C LYS A 60 27.84 -15.69 21.54
N THR A 61 29.13 -15.79 21.27
CA THR A 61 29.71 -15.54 19.95
C THR A 61 30.11 -16.86 19.29
N TYR A 62 29.78 -17.02 18.01
CA TYR A 62 30.12 -18.17 17.20
C TYR A 62 30.77 -17.71 15.88
N PRO A 63 31.66 -18.51 15.28
CA PRO A 63 32.17 -18.25 13.94
C PRO A 63 31.03 -18.14 12.92
N ALA A 64 31.11 -17.18 12.00
CA ALA A 64 30.13 -17.01 10.93
C ALA A 64 30.31 -18.05 9.82
N THR A 65 29.91 -19.29 10.09
CA THR A 65 30.02 -20.43 9.17
C THR A 65 28.67 -21.09 8.93
N THR A 66 28.55 -21.83 7.82
CA THR A 66 27.35 -22.63 7.52
C THR A 66 27.10 -23.68 8.60
N ASP A 67 28.14 -24.30 9.13
CA ASP A 67 28.03 -25.30 10.20
C ASP A 67 27.40 -24.72 11.47
N THR A 68 27.76 -23.48 11.84
CA THR A 68 27.12 -22.77 12.96
C THR A 68 25.62 -22.59 12.72
N LEU A 69 25.24 -22.18 11.51
CA LEU A 69 23.83 -21.99 11.15
C LEU A 69 23.06 -23.32 11.20
N ASP A 70 23.63 -24.40 10.66
CA ASP A 70 23.01 -25.72 10.70
C ASP A 70 22.87 -26.27 12.12
N ASN A 71 23.88 -26.07 12.98
CA ASN A 71 23.82 -26.43 14.40
C ASN A 71 22.75 -25.65 15.17
N LEU A 72 22.47 -24.41 14.77
CA LEU A 72 21.38 -23.59 15.31
C LEU A 72 20.03 -23.85 14.63
N ASN A 73 19.96 -24.84 13.74
CA ASN A 73 18.78 -25.16 12.93
C ASN A 73 18.26 -23.98 12.09
N ILE A 74 19.16 -23.12 11.64
CA ILE A 74 18.86 -21.97 10.80
C ILE A 74 19.09 -22.36 9.34
N LYS A 75 18.01 -22.43 8.56
CA LYS A 75 18.03 -22.83 7.14
C LYS A 75 18.26 -21.67 6.17
N ILE A 76 18.92 -20.63 6.65
CA ILE A 76 19.23 -19.41 5.89
C ILE A 76 20.67 -19.51 5.38
N LYS A 77 20.92 -19.12 4.14
CA LYS A 77 22.27 -19.13 3.56
C LYS A 77 23.19 -18.13 4.27
N LEU A 78 24.44 -18.53 4.53
CA LEU A 78 25.47 -17.66 5.12
C LEU A 78 25.64 -16.35 4.35
N SER A 79 25.57 -16.39 3.01
CA SER A 79 25.67 -15.22 2.13
C SER A 79 24.64 -14.13 2.47
N ASN A 80 23.44 -14.51 2.92
CA ASN A 80 22.40 -13.54 3.28
C ASN A 80 22.83 -12.66 4.48
N PHE A 81 23.70 -13.17 5.34
CA PHE A 81 24.26 -12.38 6.44
C PHE A 81 25.48 -11.58 5.99
N THR A 82 26.44 -12.23 5.31
CA THR A 82 27.71 -11.61 4.92
C THR A 82 27.57 -10.52 3.87
N GLU A 83 26.58 -10.64 2.97
CA GLU A 83 26.26 -9.62 1.94
C GLU A 83 25.32 -8.52 2.46
N GLY A 84 24.92 -8.58 3.73
CA GLY A 84 24.08 -7.56 4.35
C GLY A 84 22.62 -7.58 3.89
N VAL A 85 22.13 -8.70 3.36
CA VAL A 85 20.70 -8.90 3.06
C VAL A 85 19.91 -8.94 4.37
N ILE A 86 20.42 -9.63 5.39
CA ILE A 86 19.86 -9.69 6.74
C ILE A 86 20.69 -8.81 7.65
N LYS A 87 20.12 -7.67 8.06
CA LYS A 87 20.76 -6.73 9.00
C LYS A 87 20.13 -6.76 10.40
N LYS A 88 18.88 -7.25 10.49
CA LYS A 88 18.13 -7.31 11.75
C LYS A 88 18.33 -8.67 12.43
N PRO A 89 18.23 -8.73 13.77
CA PRO A 89 18.30 -10.00 14.48
C PRO A 89 17.19 -10.96 14.03
N ILE A 90 17.54 -12.22 13.78
CA ILE A 90 16.59 -13.28 13.41
C ILE A 90 16.35 -14.23 14.59
N ALA A 91 15.15 -14.80 14.69
CA ALA A 91 14.85 -15.79 15.72
C ALA A 91 15.49 -17.15 15.39
N ILE A 92 16.06 -17.80 16.40
CA ILE A 92 16.63 -19.15 16.29
C ILE A 92 15.52 -20.19 16.50
N PRO A 93 15.22 -21.07 15.53
CA PRO A 93 14.15 -22.07 15.66
C PRO A 93 14.31 -22.97 16.87
N GLY A 94 13.19 -23.33 17.52
CA GLY A 94 13.20 -24.23 18.68
C GLY A 94 13.69 -23.63 20.00
N THR A 95 14.10 -22.36 20.01
CA THR A 95 14.64 -21.68 21.22
C THR A 95 13.59 -20.84 21.97
N TYR A 96 12.31 -21.04 21.67
CA TYR A 96 11.24 -20.34 22.38
C TYR A 96 11.27 -20.70 23.87
N GLN A 97 11.34 -19.69 24.71
CA GLN A 97 11.21 -19.84 26.15
C GLN A 97 10.22 -18.83 26.71
N ARG A 98 9.51 -19.23 27.76
CA ARG A 98 8.71 -18.30 28.55
C ARG A 98 9.64 -17.38 29.33
N VAL A 99 9.27 -16.11 29.40
CA VAL A 99 10.00 -15.09 30.15
C VAL A 99 9.10 -14.54 31.25
N GLU A 100 9.67 -13.70 32.12
CA GLU A 100 8.88 -13.01 33.13
C GLU A 100 7.74 -12.23 32.47
N GLN A 101 6.52 -12.42 32.99
CA GLN A 101 5.33 -11.83 32.41
C GLN A 101 5.25 -10.35 32.77
N HIS A 102 5.24 -9.50 31.75
CA HIS A 102 5.07 -8.07 31.91
C HIS A 102 3.69 -7.67 31.39
N HIS A 103 2.74 -7.56 32.31
CA HIS A 103 1.39 -7.09 31.99
C HIS A 103 1.41 -5.63 31.58
N LYS A 104 0.65 -5.30 30.53
CA LYS A 104 0.45 -3.91 30.12
C LYS A 104 -0.64 -3.28 30.96
N GLY A 105 -0.36 -2.06 31.45
CA GLY A 105 -1.23 -1.26 32.28
C GLY A 105 -2.17 -0.37 31.45
N ILE A 106 -3.02 0.39 32.13
CA ILE A 106 -3.91 1.36 31.47
C ILE A 106 -3.07 2.50 30.87
N GLU A 107 -1.95 2.89 31.51
CA GLU A 107 -1.03 3.89 30.98
C GLU A 107 -0.38 3.48 29.66
N ASP A 108 -0.21 2.18 29.40
CA ASP A 108 0.35 1.70 28.14
C ASP A 108 -0.60 1.98 26.97
N ILE A 109 -1.92 2.10 27.20
CA ILE A 109 -2.88 2.46 26.14
C ILE A 109 -2.55 3.86 25.60
N THR A 110 -2.38 4.85 26.48
CA THR A 110 -2.09 6.21 26.04
C THR A 110 -0.68 6.34 25.48
N LYS A 111 0.29 5.65 26.09
CA LYS A 111 1.68 5.63 25.63
C LYS A 111 1.81 4.99 24.25
N SER A 112 1.21 3.81 24.02
CA SER A 112 1.28 3.10 22.74
C SER A 112 0.61 3.88 21.59
N MET A 113 -0.40 4.71 21.86
CA MET A 113 -0.94 5.61 20.84
C MET A 113 0.10 6.65 20.38
N VAL A 114 0.86 7.22 21.31
CA VAL A 114 1.91 8.20 20.99
C VAL A 114 3.07 7.52 20.29
N GLU A 115 3.55 6.39 20.82
CA GLU A 115 4.67 5.63 20.23
C GLU A 115 4.31 5.13 18.82
N GLY A 116 3.12 4.56 18.62
CA GLY A 116 2.67 4.13 17.30
C GLY A 116 2.52 5.30 16.31
N THR A 117 2.16 6.49 16.80
CA THR A 117 2.15 7.71 15.96
C THR A 117 3.57 8.10 15.55
N ILE A 118 4.53 8.04 16.48
CA ILE A 118 5.95 8.32 16.21
C ILE A 118 6.52 7.31 15.20
N GLU A 119 6.20 6.03 15.35
CA GLU A 119 6.62 4.97 14.41
C GLU A 119 6.05 5.17 13.00
N ALA A 120 4.89 5.82 12.88
CA ALA A 120 4.24 6.10 11.60
C ALA A 120 4.60 7.48 10.99
N VAL A 121 5.48 8.28 11.62
CA VAL A 121 5.81 9.66 11.18
C VAL A 121 6.28 9.70 9.74
N ASP A 122 7.12 8.75 9.33
CA ASP A 122 7.68 8.73 7.96
C ASP A 122 6.56 8.66 6.90
N VAL A 123 5.54 7.82 7.15
CA VAL A 123 4.37 7.68 6.27
C VAL A 123 3.52 8.97 6.29
N MET A 124 3.31 9.55 7.47
CA MET A 124 2.53 10.80 7.60
C MET A 124 3.19 11.96 6.83
N VAL A 125 4.49 12.15 7.01
CA VAL A 125 5.27 13.19 6.32
C VAL A 125 5.22 12.96 4.81
N PHE A 126 5.38 11.71 4.37
CA PHE A 126 5.28 11.35 2.96
C PHE A 126 3.91 11.72 2.36
N ILE A 127 2.80 11.33 3.00
CA ILE A 127 1.44 11.67 2.55
C ILE A 127 1.22 13.19 2.54
N PHE A 128 1.72 13.92 3.53
CA PHE A 128 1.62 15.38 3.56
C PHE A 128 2.37 16.04 2.41
N VAL A 129 3.60 15.60 2.12
CA VAL A 129 4.40 16.12 1.00
C VAL A 129 3.72 15.78 -0.32
N LEU A 130 3.26 14.54 -0.50
CA LEU A 130 2.51 14.12 -1.70
C LEU A 130 1.24 14.94 -1.91
N GLY A 131 0.43 15.12 -0.87
CA GLY A 131 -0.76 15.96 -0.89
C GLY A 131 -0.45 17.42 -1.22
N GLY A 132 0.64 17.97 -0.65
CA GLY A 132 1.14 19.31 -0.96
C GLY A 132 1.55 19.47 -2.43
N MET A 133 2.30 18.50 -2.97
CA MET A 133 2.67 18.47 -4.39
C MET A 133 1.43 18.42 -5.29
N ILE A 134 0.48 17.53 -5.00
CA ILE A 134 -0.78 17.43 -5.74
C ILE A 134 -1.57 18.74 -5.67
N GLY A 135 -1.60 19.39 -4.51
CA GLY A 135 -2.20 20.72 -4.33
C GLY A 135 -1.57 21.77 -5.24
N VAL A 136 -0.24 21.83 -5.33
CA VAL A 136 0.48 22.73 -6.24
C VAL A 136 0.13 22.42 -7.70
N ILE A 137 0.18 21.15 -8.12
CA ILE A 137 -0.12 20.76 -9.50
C ILE A 137 -1.57 21.10 -9.86
N ASN A 138 -2.51 20.89 -8.94
CA ASN A 138 -3.92 21.25 -9.12
C ASN A 138 -4.10 22.77 -9.26
N ARG A 139 -3.46 23.57 -8.39
CA ARG A 139 -3.44 25.05 -8.49
C ARG A 139 -2.86 25.56 -9.81
N THR A 140 -1.84 24.89 -10.34
CA THR A 140 -1.28 25.27 -11.66
C THR A 140 -2.21 24.90 -12.83
N GLY A 141 -3.24 24.08 -12.59
CA GLY A 141 -4.10 23.51 -13.63
C GLY A 141 -3.38 22.55 -14.57
N SER A 142 -2.15 22.13 -14.25
CA SER A 142 -1.35 21.24 -15.11
C SER A 142 -2.06 19.91 -15.34
N PHE A 143 -2.75 19.40 -14.32
CA PHE A 143 -3.63 18.23 -14.45
C PHE A 143 -4.77 18.46 -15.42
N ASN A 144 -5.56 19.54 -15.27
CA ASN A 144 -6.67 19.84 -16.18
C ASN A 144 -6.21 19.97 -17.65
N ALA A 145 -5.07 20.61 -17.88
CA ALA A 145 -4.48 20.73 -19.23
C ALA A 145 -4.03 19.37 -19.80
N GLY A 146 -3.35 18.55 -18.99
CA GLY A 146 -2.94 17.20 -19.38
C GLY A 146 -4.14 16.28 -19.64
N LEU A 147 -5.17 16.41 -18.81
CA LEU A 147 -6.45 15.71 -18.92
C LEU A 147 -7.15 16.03 -20.23
N MET A 148 -7.37 17.30 -20.56
CA MET A 148 -7.99 17.68 -21.83
C MET A 148 -7.19 17.19 -23.04
N ALA A 149 -5.86 17.26 -22.96
CA ALA A 149 -4.99 16.73 -24.01
C ALA A 149 -5.17 15.21 -24.16
N LEU A 150 -5.29 14.47 -23.06
CA LEU A 150 -5.51 13.04 -23.04
C LEU A 150 -6.87 12.69 -23.66
N VAL A 151 -7.97 13.29 -23.17
CA VAL A 151 -9.33 13.07 -23.68
C VAL A 151 -9.43 13.38 -25.18
N LYS A 152 -8.82 14.47 -25.66
CA LYS A 152 -8.81 14.80 -27.08
C LYS A 152 -8.04 13.76 -27.91
N LYS A 153 -6.95 13.23 -27.37
CA LYS A 153 -6.08 12.24 -28.04
C LYS A 153 -6.67 10.82 -28.03
N THR A 154 -7.51 10.50 -27.05
CA THR A 154 -8.10 9.16 -26.87
C THR A 154 -9.55 9.06 -27.33
N LYS A 155 -10.08 10.06 -28.05
CA LYS A 155 -11.42 9.97 -28.66
C LYS A 155 -11.50 8.70 -29.53
N GLY A 156 -12.50 7.85 -29.27
CA GLY A 156 -12.70 6.58 -29.98
C GLY A 156 -11.92 5.38 -29.41
N ASN A 157 -11.09 5.58 -28.39
CA ASN A 157 -10.44 4.51 -27.64
C ASN A 157 -10.40 4.83 -26.15
N GLU A 158 -11.58 5.01 -25.55
CA GLU A 158 -11.71 5.49 -24.17
C GLU A 158 -11.19 4.49 -23.13
N PHE A 159 -11.28 3.18 -23.44
CA PHE A 159 -10.79 2.15 -22.53
C PHE A 159 -9.27 2.19 -22.39
N PHE A 160 -8.54 2.69 -23.38
CA PHE A 160 -7.09 2.79 -23.31
C PHE A 160 -6.61 3.62 -22.10
N ILE A 161 -7.36 4.65 -21.70
CA ILE A 161 -7.05 5.43 -20.48
C ILE A 161 -7.22 4.55 -19.24
N VAL A 162 -8.34 3.83 -19.13
CA VAL A 162 -8.61 2.91 -18.01
C VAL A 162 -7.50 1.87 -17.91
N PHE A 163 -7.09 1.30 -19.06
CA PHE A 163 -5.97 0.37 -19.15
C PHE A 163 -4.65 0.97 -18.65
N CYS A 164 -4.25 2.13 -19.17
CA CYS A 164 -3.00 2.78 -18.77
C CYS A 164 -2.97 3.14 -17.28
N VAL A 165 -4.08 3.65 -16.75
CA VAL A 165 -4.20 3.95 -15.32
C VAL A 165 -4.10 2.66 -14.51
N SER A 166 -4.84 1.61 -14.89
CA SER A 166 -4.82 0.33 -14.15
C SER A 166 -3.42 -0.26 -14.14
N VAL A 167 -2.70 -0.26 -15.26
CA VAL A 167 -1.31 -0.73 -15.35
C VAL A 167 -0.40 0.11 -14.45
N LEU A 168 -0.53 1.43 -14.48
CA LEU A 168 0.24 2.32 -13.61
C LEU A 168 -0.04 2.06 -12.12
N MET A 169 -1.29 1.80 -11.75
CA MET A 169 -1.69 1.50 -10.38
C MET A 169 -1.20 0.12 -9.92
N VAL A 170 -1.30 -0.90 -10.78
CA VAL A 170 -0.69 -2.23 -10.53
C VAL A 170 0.81 -2.10 -10.31
N LEU A 171 1.50 -1.35 -11.18
CA LEU A 171 2.95 -1.11 -11.06
C LEU A 171 3.28 -0.37 -9.76
N GLY A 172 2.56 0.72 -9.45
CA GLY A 172 2.77 1.45 -8.21
C GLY A 172 2.50 0.62 -6.96
N GLY A 173 1.47 -0.23 -6.97
CA GLY A 173 1.14 -1.12 -5.86
C GLY A 173 2.20 -2.19 -5.65
N THR A 174 2.69 -2.83 -6.72
CA THR A 174 3.70 -3.89 -6.60
C THR A 174 5.09 -3.36 -6.20
N THR A 175 5.42 -2.11 -6.58
CA THR A 175 6.74 -1.52 -6.31
C THR A 175 6.78 -0.71 -5.03
N CYS A 176 5.83 0.20 -4.83
CA CYS A 176 5.87 1.17 -3.75
C CYS A 176 4.73 0.97 -2.75
N GLY A 177 3.78 0.08 -3.03
CA GLY A 177 2.62 -0.11 -2.17
C GLY A 177 1.67 1.07 -2.15
N ILE A 178 1.53 1.84 -3.25
CA ILE A 178 0.76 3.11 -3.29
C ILE A 178 -0.77 2.95 -3.11
N GLU A 179 -1.25 1.88 -2.50
CA GLU A 179 -2.67 1.57 -2.37
C GLU A 179 -3.43 2.64 -1.58
N GLU A 180 -2.86 3.13 -0.47
CA GLU A 180 -3.48 4.16 0.37
C GLU A 180 -3.32 5.55 -0.27
N GLU A 181 -2.18 5.79 -0.91
CA GLU A 181 -1.88 7.03 -1.63
C GLU A 181 -2.68 7.17 -2.94
N ALA A 182 -3.21 6.05 -3.45
CA ALA A 182 -4.07 6.01 -4.62
C ALA A 182 -5.29 6.95 -4.48
N VAL A 183 -5.75 7.19 -3.23
CA VAL A 183 -6.82 8.14 -2.89
C VAL A 183 -6.54 9.54 -3.44
N ALA A 184 -5.27 9.95 -3.45
CA ALA A 184 -4.88 11.27 -3.93
C ALA A 184 -5.06 11.46 -5.45
N PHE A 185 -5.20 10.36 -6.19
CA PHE A 185 -5.47 10.41 -7.64
C PHE A 185 -6.95 10.56 -7.98
N TYR A 186 -7.89 10.31 -7.05
CA TYR A 186 -9.33 10.37 -7.33
C TYR A 186 -9.79 11.73 -7.86
N PRO A 187 -9.44 12.88 -7.24
CA PRO A 187 -9.86 14.19 -7.76
C PRO A 187 -9.38 14.48 -9.19
N ILE A 188 -8.33 13.79 -9.64
CA ILE A 188 -7.71 13.98 -10.95
C ILE A 188 -8.31 13.00 -11.97
N LEU A 189 -8.36 11.72 -11.62
CA LEU A 189 -8.71 10.63 -12.53
C LEU A 189 -10.22 10.43 -12.67
N VAL A 190 -11.01 10.70 -11.62
CA VAL A 190 -12.47 10.55 -11.67
C VAL A 190 -13.12 11.45 -12.74
N PRO A 191 -12.82 12.76 -12.83
CA PRO A 191 -13.37 13.60 -13.90
C PRO A 191 -13.04 13.08 -15.31
N VAL A 192 -11.87 12.44 -15.48
CA VAL A 192 -11.46 11.82 -16.76
C VAL A 192 -12.40 10.69 -17.14
N PHE A 193 -12.58 9.74 -16.22
CA PHE A 193 -13.43 8.59 -16.47
C PHE A 193 -14.89 9.00 -16.67
N LEU A 194 -15.38 9.96 -15.89
CA LEU A 194 -16.72 10.52 -16.06
C LEU A 194 -16.90 11.28 -17.38
N ALA A 195 -15.87 11.96 -17.89
CA ALA A 195 -15.88 12.61 -19.19
C ALA A 195 -15.85 11.62 -20.36
N LEU A 196 -15.28 10.42 -20.16
CA LEU A 196 -15.28 9.32 -21.12
C LEU A 196 -16.58 8.49 -21.12
N GLY A 197 -17.52 8.85 -20.23
CA GLY A 197 -18.82 8.18 -20.07
C GLY A 197 -18.80 6.99 -19.12
N TYR A 198 -17.75 6.82 -18.34
CA TYR A 198 -17.65 5.79 -17.30
C TYR A 198 -18.24 6.26 -15.96
N ASP A 199 -18.32 5.35 -15.00
CA ASP A 199 -18.97 5.56 -13.70
C ASP A 199 -17.98 5.40 -12.52
N ALA A 200 -18.51 5.47 -11.30
CA ALA A 200 -17.74 5.34 -10.06
C ALA A 200 -17.03 3.98 -9.94
N ILE A 201 -17.63 2.89 -10.42
CA ILE A 201 -17.06 1.55 -10.36
C ILE A 201 -15.79 1.45 -11.21
N VAL A 202 -15.80 2.03 -12.42
CA VAL A 202 -14.57 2.10 -13.24
C VAL A 202 -13.49 2.93 -12.54
N CYS A 203 -13.86 4.02 -11.87
CA CYS A 203 -12.90 4.85 -11.13
C CYS A 203 -12.23 4.08 -9.99
N VAL A 204 -13.04 3.47 -9.10
CA VAL A 204 -12.54 2.68 -7.98
C VAL A 204 -11.76 1.47 -8.47
N GLY A 205 -12.25 0.81 -9.52
CA GLY A 205 -11.60 -0.36 -10.09
C GLY A 205 -10.23 -0.07 -10.71
N ALA A 206 -10.12 1.00 -11.50
CA ALA A 206 -8.87 1.38 -12.16
C ALA A 206 -7.84 1.96 -11.19
N ILE A 207 -8.28 2.56 -10.08
CA ILE A 207 -7.41 3.21 -9.09
C ILE A 207 -7.11 2.26 -7.94
N PHE A 208 -8.13 1.95 -7.14
CA PHE A 208 -7.97 1.18 -5.91
C PHE A 208 -7.77 -0.31 -6.20
N LEU A 209 -8.70 -0.97 -6.88
CA LEU A 209 -8.61 -2.43 -7.11
C LEU A 209 -7.34 -2.83 -7.88
N ALA A 210 -6.95 -2.03 -8.88
CA ALA A 210 -5.70 -2.21 -9.60
C ALA A 210 -4.46 -2.07 -8.69
N ALA A 211 -4.42 -1.03 -7.83
CA ALA A 211 -3.33 -0.85 -6.87
C ALA A 211 -3.29 -1.98 -5.84
N SER A 212 -4.44 -2.35 -5.25
CA SER A 212 -4.57 -3.48 -4.32
C SER A 212 -4.10 -4.79 -4.92
N MET A 213 -4.40 -5.05 -6.20
CA MET A 213 -3.91 -6.24 -6.91
C MET A 213 -2.39 -6.20 -7.08
N GLY A 214 -1.82 -5.03 -7.33
CA GLY A 214 -0.38 -4.79 -7.32
C GLY A 214 0.24 -5.11 -5.96
N THR A 215 -0.33 -4.59 -4.88
CA THR A 215 0.12 -4.82 -3.49
C THR A 215 0.02 -6.30 -3.11
N ALA A 216 -1.09 -6.96 -3.45
CA ALA A 216 -1.34 -8.36 -3.14
C ALA A 216 -0.27 -9.31 -3.72
N PHE A 217 0.21 -9.01 -4.93
CA PHE A 217 1.28 -9.75 -5.60
C PHE A 217 2.59 -8.97 -5.70
N SER A 218 2.90 -8.21 -4.65
CA SER A 218 4.06 -7.32 -4.59
C SER A 218 5.38 -8.01 -4.93
N THR A 219 6.11 -7.46 -5.89
CA THR A 219 7.45 -7.90 -6.28
C THR A 219 8.54 -7.31 -5.40
N ILE A 220 8.45 -6.02 -5.07
CA ILE A 220 9.52 -5.28 -4.36
C ILE A 220 9.01 -4.28 -3.30
N ASN A 221 7.72 -4.26 -2.98
CA ASN A 221 7.15 -3.31 -2.01
C ASN A 221 7.91 -3.34 -0.66
N PRO A 222 8.55 -2.23 -0.26
CA PRO A 222 9.33 -2.15 0.97
C PRO A 222 8.46 -2.26 2.23
N PHE A 223 7.19 -1.90 2.14
CA PHE A 223 6.23 -1.93 3.25
C PHE A 223 5.55 -3.29 3.45
N SER A 224 5.77 -4.24 2.54
CA SER A 224 5.17 -5.57 2.60
C SER A 224 6.23 -6.66 2.46
N VAL A 225 6.56 -7.06 1.23
CA VAL A 225 7.36 -8.27 1.00
C VAL A 225 8.77 -8.16 1.55
N VAL A 226 9.38 -6.98 1.53
CA VAL A 226 10.73 -6.78 2.08
C VAL A 226 10.72 -6.94 3.60
N ILE A 227 9.77 -6.32 4.30
CA ILE A 227 9.62 -6.47 5.76
C ILE A 227 9.35 -7.93 6.13
N ALA A 228 8.40 -8.57 5.45
CA ALA A 228 8.06 -9.97 5.71
C ALA A 228 9.25 -10.91 5.46
N SER A 229 9.99 -10.70 4.37
CA SER A 229 11.17 -11.52 4.03
C SER A 229 12.29 -11.32 5.03
N ASN A 230 12.55 -10.08 5.44
CA ASN A 230 13.54 -9.78 6.48
C ASN A 230 13.15 -10.40 7.83
N ALA A 231 11.87 -10.38 8.20
CA ALA A 231 11.36 -11.02 9.40
C ALA A 231 11.48 -12.56 9.35
N ALA A 232 11.26 -13.14 8.17
CA ALA A 232 11.45 -14.57 7.90
C ALA A 232 12.92 -14.97 7.70
N GLY A 233 13.84 -14.00 7.60
CA GLY A 233 15.25 -14.23 7.34
C GLY A 233 15.56 -14.78 5.94
N ILE A 234 14.71 -14.50 4.96
CA ILE A 234 14.91 -14.91 3.56
C ILE A 234 15.15 -13.69 2.67
N GLN A 235 15.75 -13.90 1.50
CA GLN A 235 15.91 -12.81 0.54
C GLN A 235 14.54 -12.43 -0.03
N PHE A 236 14.23 -11.14 -0.13
CA PHE A 236 12.93 -10.69 -0.66
C PHE A 236 12.69 -11.07 -2.13
N THR A 237 13.72 -11.52 -2.85
CA THR A 237 13.61 -12.03 -4.22
C THR A 237 13.16 -13.50 -4.26
N GLU A 238 13.17 -14.21 -3.13
CA GLU A 238 12.63 -15.56 -3.06
C GLU A 238 11.13 -15.55 -3.38
N GLY A 239 10.70 -16.51 -4.20
CA GLY A 239 9.30 -16.58 -4.66
C GLY A 239 8.88 -15.44 -5.60
N ILE A 240 9.82 -14.64 -6.15
CA ILE A 240 9.47 -13.54 -7.07
C ILE A 240 8.76 -14.05 -8.33
N GLY A 241 9.08 -15.26 -8.81
CA GLY A 241 8.41 -15.87 -9.97
C GLY A 241 6.92 -16.13 -9.72
N PHE A 242 6.58 -16.65 -8.55
CA PHE A 242 5.18 -16.86 -8.14
C PHE A 242 4.43 -15.53 -8.02
N ARG A 243 5.06 -14.52 -7.41
CA ARG A 243 4.47 -13.19 -7.25
C ARG A 243 4.31 -12.49 -8.60
N ALA A 244 5.31 -12.53 -9.47
CA ALA A 244 5.22 -11.97 -10.82
C ALA A 244 4.12 -12.66 -11.66
N LEU A 245 3.99 -13.98 -11.57
CA LEU A 245 2.91 -14.70 -12.25
C LEU A 245 1.54 -14.29 -11.70
N GLY A 246 1.38 -14.28 -10.38
CA GLY A 246 0.15 -13.84 -9.72
C GLY A 246 -0.21 -12.39 -10.05
N LEU A 247 0.79 -11.50 -10.11
CA LEU A 247 0.63 -10.10 -10.50
C LEU A 247 0.10 -9.98 -11.93
N VAL A 248 0.70 -10.70 -12.89
CA VAL A 248 0.27 -10.69 -14.29
C VAL A 248 -1.14 -11.25 -14.43
N LEU A 249 -1.45 -12.39 -13.80
CA LEU A 249 -2.77 -13.01 -13.85
C LEU A 249 -3.83 -12.12 -13.18
N GLY A 250 -3.53 -11.60 -12.00
CA GLY A 250 -4.40 -10.70 -11.24
C GLY A 250 -4.67 -9.40 -11.98
N ALA A 251 -3.63 -8.74 -12.49
CA ALA A 251 -3.76 -7.53 -13.30
C ALA A 251 -4.58 -7.79 -14.56
N THR A 252 -4.34 -8.90 -15.25
CA THR A 252 -5.13 -9.30 -16.42
C THR A 252 -6.60 -9.50 -16.07
N CYS A 253 -6.89 -10.15 -14.94
CA CYS A 253 -8.25 -10.36 -14.47
C CYS A 253 -8.97 -9.03 -14.20
N VAL A 254 -8.32 -8.12 -13.46
CA VAL A 254 -8.88 -6.78 -13.15
C VAL A 254 -9.12 -6.00 -14.44
N ILE A 255 -8.14 -5.94 -15.35
CA ILE A 255 -8.24 -5.20 -16.60
C ILE A 255 -9.32 -5.80 -17.51
N ALA A 256 -9.41 -7.12 -17.61
CA ALA A 256 -10.43 -7.79 -18.41
C ALA A 256 -11.84 -7.55 -17.86
N TYR A 257 -12.00 -7.59 -16.53
CA TYR A 257 -13.25 -7.23 -15.86
C TYR A 257 -13.63 -5.77 -16.14
N LEU A 258 -12.70 -4.83 -16.00
CA LEU A 258 -12.94 -3.42 -16.29
C LEU A 258 -13.30 -3.19 -17.76
N TYR A 259 -12.65 -3.90 -18.69
CA TYR A 259 -12.98 -3.84 -20.11
C TYR A 259 -14.42 -4.27 -20.36
N TRP A 260 -14.80 -5.45 -19.83
CA TRP A 260 -16.15 -5.98 -19.94
C TRP A 260 -17.19 -5.02 -19.33
N TYR A 261 -16.92 -4.51 -18.12
CA TYR A 261 -17.81 -3.60 -17.41
C TYR A 261 -17.96 -2.28 -18.16
N CYS A 262 -16.85 -1.68 -18.62
CA CYS A 262 -16.85 -0.47 -19.46
C CYS A 262 -17.70 -0.63 -20.72
N LYS A 263 -17.63 -1.80 -21.37
CA LYS A 263 -18.43 -2.11 -22.57
C LYS A 263 -19.92 -2.20 -22.23
N LYS A 264 -20.29 -2.79 -21.10
CA LYS A 264 -21.68 -2.90 -20.64
C LYS A 264 -22.29 -1.54 -20.34
N ILE A 265 -21.62 -0.70 -19.54
CA ILE A 265 -22.14 0.62 -19.16
C ILE A 265 -22.21 1.60 -20.35
N LYS A 266 -21.33 1.44 -21.36
CA LYS A 266 -21.42 2.22 -22.59
C LYS A 266 -22.59 1.81 -23.48
N ALA A 267 -22.96 0.53 -23.47
CA ALA A 267 -24.11 0.04 -24.23
C ALA A 267 -25.43 0.40 -23.53
N ASP A 268 -25.47 0.28 -22.20
CA ASP A 268 -26.62 0.60 -21.37
C ASP A 268 -26.15 1.21 -20.04
N PRO A 269 -26.32 2.52 -19.83
CA PRO A 269 -25.93 3.16 -18.58
C PRO A 269 -26.63 2.63 -17.34
N SER A 270 -27.84 2.04 -17.47
CA SER A 270 -28.60 1.48 -16.35
C SER A 270 -27.98 0.19 -15.78
N PHE A 271 -27.05 -0.42 -16.51
CA PHE A 271 -26.26 -1.56 -16.04
C PHE A 271 -25.33 -1.21 -14.87
N SER A 272 -25.01 0.08 -14.67
CA SER A 272 -24.10 0.51 -13.61
C SER A 272 -24.58 0.02 -12.24
N TYR A 273 -23.68 -0.61 -11.46
CA TYR A 273 -23.99 -1.03 -10.09
C TYR A 273 -24.26 0.15 -9.15
N THR A 274 -23.87 1.35 -9.56
CA THR A 274 -24.07 2.61 -8.83
C THR A 274 -24.94 3.57 -9.65
N TYR A 275 -25.92 3.03 -10.40
CA TYR A 275 -26.77 3.85 -11.27
C TYR A 275 -27.56 4.91 -10.49
N ASP A 276 -28.13 4.53 -9.34
CA ASP A 276 -28.94 5.42 -8.51
C ASP A 276 -28.14 6.62 -7.97
N ASP A 277 -26.87 6.41 -7.62
CA ASP A 277 -25.97 7.43 -7.08
C ASP A 277 -25.19 8.20 -8.16
N ARG A 278 -25.41 7.88 -9.44
CA ARG A 278 -24.58 8.37 -10.56
C ARG A 278 -24.56 9.89 -10.64
N GLU A 279 -25.72 10.53 -10.51
CA GLU A 279 -25.81 11.99 -10.61
C GLU A 279 -25.17 12.69 -9.42
N GLU A 280 -25.35 12.17 -8.20
CA GLU A 280 -24.68 12.72 -7.01
C GLU A 280 -23.16 12.63 -7.17
N PHE A 281 -22.65 11.46 -7.57
CA PHE A 281 -21.23 11.25 -7.80
C PHE A 281 -20.69 12.15 -8.91
N ARG A 282 -21.43 12.27 -10.02
CA ARG A 282 -21.06 13.14 -11.13
C ARG A 282 -21.02 14.60 -10.71
N GLN A 283 -22.02 15.08 -9.99
CA GLN A 283 -22.03 16.45 -9.45
C GLN A 283 -20.84 16.70 -8.53
N ARG A 284 -20.50 15.76 -7.64
CA ARG A 284 -19.37 15.91 -6.71
C ARG A 284 -18.04 16.14 -7.42
N TYR A 285 -17.74 15.36 -8.46
CA TYR A 285 -16.43 15.41 -9.13
C TYR A 285 -16.40 16.32 -10.36
N MET A 286 -17.54 16.61 -11.00
CA MET A 286 -17.61 17.45 -12.21
C MET A 286 -17.94 18.92 -11.93
N LYS A 287 -18.30 19.31 -10.70
CA LYS A 287 -18.72 20.69 -10.38
C LYS A 287 -17.73 21.78 -10.83
N ASN A 288 -16.44 21.48 -10.76
CA ASN A 288 -15.35 22.40 -11.15
C ASN A 288 -14.69 22.01 -12.48
N PHE A 289 -15.27 21.06 -13.21
CA PHE A 289 -14.75 20.59 -14.49
C PHE A 289 -15.49 21.30 -15.63
N ASP A 290 -14.83 22.25 -16.28
CA ASP A 290 -15.34 22.85 -17.50
C ASP A 290 -14.60 22.25 -18.72
N PRO A 291 -15.27 21.43 -19.55
CA PRO A 291 -14.67 20.83 -20.74
C PRO A 291 -14.29 21.86 -21.82
N ASN A 292 -14.78 23.10 -21.72
CA ASN A 292 -14.47 24.19 -22.65
C ASN A 292 -13.34 25.11 -22.15
N THR A 293 -12.88 24.97 -20.90
CA THR A 293 -11.75 25.74 -20.39
C THR A 293 -10.46 25.24 -21.04
N THR A 294 -10.10 25.79 -22.20
CA THR A 294 -8.86 25.39 -22.90
C THR A 294 -7.64 25.94 -22.19
N ILE A 295 -7.14 25.19 -21.20
CA ILE A 295 -5.85 25.52 -20.61
C ILE A 295 -4.75 24.92 -21.49
N PRO A 296 -3.87 25.74 -22.11
CA PRO A 296 -2.87 25.23 -23.04
C PRO A 296 -1.91 24.30 -22.32
N PHE A 297 -1.63 23.14 -22.93
CA PHE A 297 -0.65 22.17 -22.41
C PHE A 297 0.78 22.63 -22.72
N SER A 298 1.18 23.74 -22.09
CA SER A 298 2.44 24.43 -22.29
C SER A 298 3.66 23.61 -21.85
N ALA A 299 4.84 23.99 -22.33
CA ALA A 299 6.11 23.34 -21.94
C ALA A 299 6.31 23.32 -20.42
N ARG A 300 5.93 24.40 -19.72
CA ARG A 300 5.98 24.47 -18.25
C ARG A 300 5.12 23.40 -17.58
N ARG A 301 3.90 23.16 -18.08
CA ARG A 301 2.98 22.14 -17.53
C ARG A 301 3.45 20.73 -17.85
N LYS A 302 4.01 20.52 -19.05
CA LYS A 302 4.68 19.26 -19.40
C LYS A 302 5.84 18.97 -18.46
N LEU A 303 6.67 19.97 -18.15
CA LEU A 303 7.76 19.84 -17.20
C LEU A 303 7.25 19.50 -15.80
N ILE A 304 6.22 20.20 -15.29
CA ILE A 304 5.62 19.92 -13.98
C ILE A 304 5.13 18.46 -13.90
N LEU A 305 4.37 17.99 -14.90
CA LEU A 305 3.89 16.60 -14.93
C LEU A 305 5.04 15.60 -15.08
N THR A 306 6.07 15.94 -15.86
CA THR A 306 7.24 15.06 -16.05
C THR A 306 8.02 14.90 -14.75
N LEU A 307 8.28 15.99 -14.03
CA LEU A 307 8.94 15.96 -12.73
C LEU A 307 8.12 15.16 -11.71
N PHE A 308 6.79 15.32 -11.72
CA PHE A 308 5.89 14.53 -10.89
C PHE A 308 5.91 13.03 -11.25
N CYS A 309 5.94 12.67 -12.53
CA CYS A 309 6.04 11.26 -12.92
C CYS A 309 7.41 10.65 -12.60
N ILE A 310 8.50 11.42 -12.77
CA ILE A 310 9.87 10.97 -12.50
C ILE A 310 10.14 10.76 -11.01
N SER A 311 9.43 11.46 -10.10
CA SER A 311 9.62 11.23 -8.67
C SER A 311 9.25 9.81 -8.23
N PHE A 312 8.33 9.13 -8.92
CA PHE A 312 7.96 7.74 -8.57
C PHE A 312 9.10 6.74 -8.84
N PRO A 313 9.75 6.68 -10.02
CA PRO A 313 10.94 5.87 -10.23
C PRO A 313 12.11 6.21 -9.29
N ILE A 314 12.35 7.51 -9.01
CA ILE A 314 13.43 7.92 -8.10
C ILE A 314 13.18 7.37 -6.70
N MET A 315 11.94 7.42 -6.22
CA MET A 315 11.54 6.88 -4.92
C MET A 315 11.73 5.36 -4.80
N ILE A 316 11.75 4.62 -5.91
CA ILE A 316 12.03 3.17 -5.89
C ILE A 316 13.54 2.91 -5.75
N TRP A 317 14.37 3.81 -6.29
CA TRP A 317 15.82 3.64 -6.35
C TRP A 317 16.54 4.09 -5.08
N VAL A 318 15.98 5.06 -4.36
CA VAL A 318 16.53 5.65 -3.13
C VAL A 318 15.93 4.97 -1.91
#